data_AF-A0A1N7IZG9-F1
#
_entry.id   AF-A0A1N7IZG9-F1
#
_cell.length_a   1.000
_cell.length_b   1.000
_cell.length_c   1.000
_cell.angle_alpha   90.00
_cell.angle_beta   90.00
_cell.angle_gamma   90.00
#
_symmetry.space_group_name_H-M   'P 1'
#
loop_
_entity.id
_entity.type
_entity.pdbx_description
1 polymer ?
#
loop_
_entity_poly.entity_id
_entity_poly.type
_entity_poly.pdbx_seq_one_letter_code
_entity_poly.pdbx_strand_id
1 'polypeptide(L)'
;MKRLLLLVAAITVIPAAACSTGVDGFKDEEAKRMVWEGKRCNEYTQASAPIEGAGVRRELNENRVPPSEKAEAEWWADRLSRADTIGDVMQYESSADFQNMCTGWLWERNQKRPNHMDGYDDFTYEDALSAGIVE
;
A
#
# COMPACT_ATOMS: atom_id res chain seq x y z
N MET A 1 -59.41 -25.24 32.71
CA MET A 1 -58.37 -25.79 31.83
C MET A 1 -58.91 -26.01 30.42
N LYS A 2 -58.75 -25.04 29.51
CA LYS A 2 -58.65 -25.20 28.04
C LYS A 2 -58.59 -23.82 27.35
N ARG A 3 -57.68 -23.72 26.36
CA ARG A 3 -57.64 -22.77 25.20
C ARG A 3 -57.28 -21.31 25.56
N LEU A 4 -56.55 -20.52 24.77
CA LEU A 4 -56.16 -20.55 23.36
C LEU A 4 -55.03 -19.50 23.13
N LEU A 5 -54.16 -19.73 22.13
CA LEU A 5 -53.45 -18.78 21.24
C LEU A 5 -52.56 -17.66 21.82
N LEU A 6 -51.29 -17.67 21.39
CA LEU A 6 -50.71 -16.55 20.62
C LEU A 6 -49.47 -17.00 19.85
N LEU A 7 -49.54 -16.89 18.52
CA LEU A 7 -48.37 -16.86 17.64
C LEU A 7 -47.45 -15.72 18.08
N VAL A 8 -46.15 -15.99 18.19
CA VAL A 8 -45.13 -14.95 18.07
C VAL A 8 -44.19 -15.38 16.96
N ALA A 9 -44.42 -14.79 15.79
CA ALA A 9 -43.41 -14.68 14.77
C ALA A 9 -42.32 -13.73 15.30
N ALA A 10 -41.14 -14.27 15.59
CA ALA A 10 -39.93 -13.47 15.69
C ALA A 10 -39.12 -13.74 14.44
N ILE A 11 -39.43 -12.97 13.41
CA ILE A 11 -38.56 -12.69 12.27
C ILE A 11 -37.22 -12.28 12.88
N THR A 12 -36.23 -13.17 12.83
CA THR A 12 -34.86 -12.77 13.11
C THR A 12 -34.46 -11.87 11.96
N VAL A 13 -34.46 -10.58 12.26
CA VAL A 13 -33.86 -9.53 11.47
C VAL A 13 -32.47 -10.01 11.09
N ILE A 14 -32.30 -10.44 9.84
CA ILE A 14 -30.98 -10.50 9.24
C ILE A 14 -30.47 -9.06 9.36
N PRO A 15 -29.41 -8.77 10.16
CA PRO A 15 -28.85 -7.45 10.15
C PRO A 15 -28.42 -7.21 8.71
N ALA A 16 -29.09 -6.26 8.07
CA ALA A 16 -28.72 -5.73 6.78
C ALA A 16 -27.25 -5.32 6.90
N ALA A 17 -26.36 -6.13 6.32
CA ALA A 17 -25.06 -5.65 5.89
C ALA A 17 -25.38 -4.54 4.88
N ALA A 18 -25.47 -3.32 5.40
CA ALA A 18 -25.71 -2.14 4.62
C ALA A 18 -24.53 -2.00 3.66
N CYS A 19 -24.78 -2.32 2.39
CA CYS A 19 -24.28 -1.61 1.24
C CYS A 19 -22.83 -1.09 1.34
N SER A 20 -21.83 -1.94 1.10
CA SER A 20 -20.54 -1.44 0.59
C SER A 20 -20.73 -1.10 -0.90
N THR A 21 -21.31 0.07 -1.18
CA THR A 21 -21.41 0.61 -2.56
C THR A 21 -20.12 1.32 -2.99
N GLY A 22 -19.00 1.07 -2.31
CA GLY A 22 -17.73 1.64 -2.69
C GLY A 22 -16.89 0.65 -3.50
N VAL A 23 -15.83 1.15 -4.10
CA VAL A 23 -15.00 0.43 -5.07
C VAL A 23 -14.37 -0.79 -4.39
N ASP A 24 -14.70 -1.99 -4.88
CA ASP A 24 -14.11 -3.26 -4.44
C ASP A 24 -14.11 -3.49 -2.91
N GLY A 25 -15.15 -2.99 -2.24
CA GLY A 25 -15.32 -3.10 -0.78
C GLY A 25 -14.68 -1.96 0.03
N PHE A 26 -13.93 -1.06 -0.61
CA PHE A 26 -13.44 0.18 0.02
C PHE A 26 -14.52 1.26 0.06
N LYS A 27 -14.30 2.32 0.84
CA LYS A 27 -15.20 3.47 0.91
C LYS A 27 -15.27 4.24 -0.42
N ASP A 28 -14.12 4.44 -1.06
CA ASP A 28 -13.93 5.20 -2.30
C ASP A 28 -12.56 4.82 -2.92
N GLU A 29 -12.27 5.31 -4.14
CA GLU A 29 -10.99 5.09 -4.83
C GLU A 29 -9.79 5.61 -4.05
N GLU A 30 -9.96 6.69 -3.30
CA GLU A 30 -8.87 7.27 -2.53
C GLU A 30 -8.48 6.32 -1.38
N ALA A 31 -9.45 5.77 -0.67
CA ALA A 31 -9.23 4.76 0.35
C ALA A 31 -8.57 3.49 -0.23
N LYS A 32 -9.06 2.98 -1.38
CA LYS A 32 -8.44 1.83 -2.06
C LYS A 32 -6.98 2.12 -2.41
N ARG A 33 -6.70 3.27 -3.03
CA ARG A 33 -5.35 3.71 -3.40
C ARG A 33 -4.44 3.83 -2.18
N MET A 34 -4.90 4.43 -1.09
CA MET A 34 -4.07 4.60 0.10
C MET A 34 -3.67 3.25 0.73
N VAL A 35 -4.61 2.31 0.83
CA VAL A 35 -4.33 0.97 1.34
C VAL A 35 -3.38 0.21 0.38
N TRP A 36 -3.57 0.36 -0.92
CA TRP A 36 -2.66 -0.17 -1.93
C TRP A 36 -1.24 0.38 -1.79
N GLU A 37 -1.09 1.70 -1.68
CA GLU A 37 0.23 2.34 -1.48
C GLU A 37 0.89 1.85 -0.19
N GLY A 38 0.11 1.61 0.86
CA GLY A 38 0.60 1.03 2.12
C GLY A 38 1.15 -0.39 1.92
N LYS A 39 0.41 -1.24 1.21
CA LYS A 39 0.85 -2.59 0.79
C LYS A 39 2.16 -2.53 0.01
N ARG A 40 2.21 -1.67 -1.01
CA ARG A 40 3.37 -1.52 -1.89
C ARG A 40 4.58 -0.99 -1.14
N CYS A 41 4.38 -0.05 -0.21
CA CYS A 41 5.43 0.43 0.67
C CYS A 41 6.01 -0.73 1.50
N ASN A 42 5.16 -1.51 2.18
CA ASN A 42 5.59 -2.63 3.00
C ASN A 42 6.31 -3.73 2.20
N GLU A 43 5.88 -4.01 0.97
CA GLU A 43 6.57 -4.95 0.07
C GLU A 43 7.92 -4.40 -0.37
N TYR A 44 7.99 -3.12 -0.70
CA TYR A 44 9.21 -2.49 -1.19
C TYR A 44 10.27 -2.37 -0.09
N THR A 45 9.88 -2.07 1.15
CA THR A 45 10.83 -1.96 2.28
C THR A 45 11.52 -3.28 2.61
N GLN A 46 10.88 -4.41 2.33
CA GLN A 46 11.47 -5.74 2.51
C GLN A 46 12.47 -6.13 1.42
N ALA A 47 12.54 -5.38 0.31
CA ALA A 47 13.45 -5.68 -0.78
C ALA A 47 14.92 -5.38 -0.40
N SER A 48 15.84 -6.03 -1.13
CA SER A 48 17.29 -5.87 -0.93
C SER A 48 17.75 -4.47 -1.31
N ALA A 49 18.31 -3.73 -0.34
CA ALA A 49 18.85 -2.40 -0.58
C ALA A 49 20.05 -2.40 -1.56
N PRO A 50 21.03 -3.32 -1.48
CA PRO A 50 22.17 -3.31 -2.40
C PRO A 50 21.75 -3.52 -3.87
N ILE A 51 20.76 -4.36 -4.12
CA ILE A 51 20.20 -4.57 -5.48
C ILE A 51 19.54 -3.30 -5.98
N GLU A 52 18.75 -2.63 -5.14
CA GLU A 52 18.08 -1.39 -5.49
C GLU A 52 19.09 -0.25 -5.76
N GLY A 53 20.10 -0.13 -4.91
CA GLY A 53 21.20 0.84 -5.08
C GLY A 53 21.99 0.62 -6.37
N ALA A 54 22.25 -0.63 -6.74
CA ALA A 54 22.85 -0.96 -8.04
C ALA A 54 21.92 -0.56 -9.22
N GLY A 55 20.60 -0.69 -9.05
CA GLY A 55 19.61 -0.20 -9.99
C GLY A 55 19.67 1.31 -10.20
N VAL A 56 19.74 2.09 -9.12
CA VAL A 56 19.91 3.55 -9.16
C VAL A 56 21.23 3.93 -9.84
N ARG A 57 22.34 3.24 -9.50
CA ARG A 57 23.65 3.48 -10.12
C ARG A 57 23.62 3.24 -11.63
N ARG A 58 22.94 2.18 -12.08
CA ARG A 58 22.78 1.88 -13.51
C ARG A 58 22.02 3.00 -14.23
N GLU A 59 20.94 3.51 -13.63
CA GLU A 59 20.17 4.62 -14.21
C GLU A 59 20.98 5.91 -14.31
N LEU A 60 21.83 6.20 -13.31
CA LEU A 60 22.79 7.31 -13.38
C LEU A 60 23.75 7.15 -14.56
N ASN A 61 24.35 5.96 -14.71
CA ASN A 61 25.31 5.66 -15.79
C ASN A 61 24.67 5.72 -17.19
N GLU A 62 23.42 5.30 -17.30
CA GLU A 62 22.63 5.34 -18.54
C GLU A 62 22.00 6.72 -18.79
N ASN A 63 22.26 7.72 -17.94
CA ASN A 63 21.66 9.06 -17.99
C ASN A 63 20.12 9.05 -18.02
N ARG A 64 19.50 8.08 -17.34
CA ARG A 64 18.04 8.01 -17.16
C ARG A 64 17.52 8.86 -15.99
N VAL A 65 18.42 9.33 -15.12
CA VAL A 65 18.08 10.28 -14.04
C VAL A 65 18.14 11.72 -14.56
N PRO A 66 17.09 12.54 -14.37
CA PRO A 66 17.10 13.96 -14.74
C PRO A 66 18.28 14.71 -14.11
N PRO A 67 18.89 15.70 -14.80
CA PRO A 67 20.04 16.44 -14.27
C PRO A 67 19.80 17.08 -12.89
N SER A 68 18.58 17.56 -12.62
CA SER A 68 18.19 18.15 -11.33
C SER A 68 18.16 17.16 -10.17
N GLU A 69 18.05 15.86 -10.45
CA GLU A 69 17.91 14.80 -9.45
C GLU A 69 19.20 13.99 -9.25
N LYS A 70 20.24 14.21 -10.07
CA LYS A 70 21.46 13.38 -10.06
C LYS A 70 22.14 13.31 -8.69
N ALA A 71 22.25 14.44 -7.99
CA ALA A 71 22.89 14.47 -6.68
C ALA A 71 22.12 13.65 -5.63
N GLU A 72 20.79 13.72 -5.65
CA GLU A 72 19.94 12.93 -4.75
C GLU A 72 19.98 11.44 -5.09
N ALA A 73 19.96 11.09 -6.38
CA ALA A 73 20.13 9.72 -6.85
C ALA A 73 21.51 9.13 -6.48
N GLU A 74 22.59 9.92 -6.56
CA GLU A 74 23.93 9.51 -6.13
C GLU A 74 23.98 9.23 -4.63
N TRP A 75 23.35 10.09 -3.84
CA TRP A 75 23.22 9.91 -2.39
C TRP A 75 22.45 8.62 -2.05
N TRP A 76 21.31 8.38 -2.71
CA TRP A 76 20.53 7.16 -2.50
C TRP A 76 21.30 5.90 -2.95
N ALA A 77 22.02 5.95 -4.07
CA ALA A 77 22.82 4.81 -4.53
C ALA A 77 23.93 4.43 -3.54
N ASP A 78 24.57 5.42 -2.89
CA ASP A 78 25.55 5.17 -1.82
C ASP A 78 24.87 4.65 -0.55
N ARG A 79 23.81 5.31 -0.09
CA ARG A 79 23.07 4.93 1.13
C ARG A 79 22.54 3.50 1.06
N LEU A 80 21.93 3.12 -0.06
CA LEU A 80 21.40 1.78 -0.29
C LEU A 80 22.48 0.70 -0.35
N SER A 81 23.69 1.03 -0.82
CA SER A 81 24.80 0.07 -0.88
C SER A 81 25.31 -0.38 0.49
N ARG A 82 24.93 0.32 1.56
CA ARG A 82 25.38 0.09 2.94
C ARG A 82 24.28 -0.44 3.86
N ALA A 83 23.09 -0.67 3.33
CA ALA A 83 21.94 -1.19 4.06
C ALA A 83 21.66 -2.63 3.62
N ASP A 84 20.95 -3.41 4.44
CA ASP A 84 20.56 -4.78 4.10
C ASP A 84 19.24 -4.76 3.32
N THR A 85 18.25 -4.05 3.88
CA THR A 85 16.92 -3.87 3.30
C THR A 85 16.65 -2.41 3.00
N ILE A 86 15.73 -2.15 2.06
CA ILE A 86 15.27 -0.79 1.77
C ILE A 86 14.67 -0.15 3.03
N GLY A 87 13.96 -0.94 3.84
CA GLY A 87 13.32 -0.49 5.08
C GLY A 87 14.27 0.13 6.10
N ASP A 88 15.55 -0.28 6.12
CA ASP A 88 16.58 0.24 7.02
C ASP A 88 16.90 1.73 6.76
N VAL A 89 16.63 2.20 5.54
CA VAL A 89 17.02 3.54 5.08
C VAL A 89 15.87 4.35 4.48
N MET A 90 14.71 3.73 4.29
CA MET A 90 13.50 4.34 3.75
C MET A 90 13.03 5.50 4.63
N GLN A 91 12.51 6.54 3.98
CA GLN A 91 11.88 7.65 4.65
C GLN A 91 10.39 7.37 4.80
N TYR A 92 9.82 7.75 5.95
CA TYR A 92 8.41 7.53 6.25
C TYR A 92 7.74 8.82 6.69
N GLU A 93 6.46 8.95 6.34
CA GLU A 93 5.54 9.98 6.82
C GLU A 93 4.26 9.32 7.35
N SER A 94 3.69 9.92 8.39
CA SER A 94 2.40 9.51 8.95
C SER A 94 1.39 10.64 8.78
N SER A 95 0.13 10.26 8.59
CA SER A 95 -1.02 11.16 8.58
C SER A 95 -1.99 10.79 9.73
N ALA A 96 -3.15 11.45 9.77
CA ALA A 96 -4.21 11.09 10.71
C ALA A 96 -4.76 9.68 10.46
N ASP A 97 -4.74 9.23 9.21
CA ASP A 97 -5.41 8.00 8.77
C ASP A 97 -4.43 6.85 8.50
N PHE A 98 -3.12 7.14 8.32
CA PHE A 98 -2.11 6.14 7.97
C PHE A 98 -0.80 6.39 8.71
N GLN A 99 -0.11 5.31 9.09
CA GLN A 99 1.17 5.38 9.79
C GLN A 99 2.29 4.80 8.92
N ASN A 100 3.47 5.42 9.00
CA ASN A 100 4.70 4.93 8.37
C ASN A 100 4.59 4.68 6.85
N MET A 101 3.95 5.59 6.12
CA MET A 101 3.88 5.53 4.66
C MET A 101 5.23 5.92 4.05
N CYS A 102 5.71 5.16 3.07
CA CYS A 102 6.94 5.47 2.35
C CYS A 102 6.84 6.86 1.70
N THR A 103 7.92 7.63 1.76
CA THR A 103 7.99 8.98 1.18
C THR A 103 9.36 9.27 0.56
N GLY A 104 9.50 10.44 -0.06
CA GLY A 104 10.74 10.95 -0.63
C GLY A 104 11.13 10.32 -1.96
N TRP A 105 12.29 10.74 -2.48
CA TRP A 105 12.72 10.45 -3.85
C TRP A 105 12.77 8.96 -4.19
N LEU A 106 13.23 8.11 -3.26
CA LEU A 106 13.31 6.67 -3.52
C LEU A 106 11.92 6.06 -3.72
N TRP A 107 10.94 6.49 -2.93
CA TRP A 107 9.56 6.05 -3.07
C TRP A 107 8.91 6.58 -4.35
N GLU A 108 9.08 7.87 -4.66
CA GLU A 108 8.59 8.47 -5.91
C GLU A 108 9.17 7.77 -7.14
N ARG A 109 10.45 7.40 -7.09
CA ARG A 109 11.09 6.61 -8.14
C ARG A 109 10.45 5.23 -8.28
N ASN A 110 10.12 4.58 -7.16
CA ASN A 110 9.44 3.28 -7.19
C ASN A 110 8.03 3.39 -7.80
N GLN A 111 7.26 4.41 -7.44
CA GLN A 111 5.92 4.67 -7.99
C GLN A 111 5.91 4.88 -9.51
N LYS A 112 7.00 5.45 -10.06
CA LYS A 112 7.16 5.65 -11.52
C LYS A 112 7.45 4.36 -12.30
N ARG A 113 7.65 3.22 -11.63
CA ARG A 113 7.91 1.94 -12.31
C ARG A 113 6.65 1.45 -13.03
N PRO A 114 6.77 0.84 -14.23
CA PRO A 114 5.62 0.36 -14.98
C PRO A 114 4.72 -0.63 -14.21
N ASN A 115 5.32 -1.38 -13.29
CA ASN A 115 4.66 -2.42 -12.50
C ASN A 115 4.23 -1.97 -11.09
N HIS A 116 4.26 -0.66 -10.80
CA HIS A 116 3.84 -0.17 -9.48
C HIS A 116 2.36 -0.47 -9.19
N MET A 117 1.52 -0.35 -10.23
CA MET A 117 0.08 -0.55 -10.18
C MET A 117 -0.36 -1.98 -10.56
N ASP A 118 0.58 -2.90 -10.80
CA ASP A 118 0.25 -4.28 -11.17
C ASP A 118 -0.57 -4.93 -10.05
N GLY A 119 -1.81 -5.33 -10.36
CA GLY A 119 -2.75 -5.91 -9.42
C GLY A 119 -3.63 -4.92 -8.65
N TYR A 120 -3.51 -3.61 -8.90
CA TYR A 120 -4.37 -2.60 -8.27
C TYR A 120 -5.84 -2.76 -8.64
N ASP A 121 -6.14 -2.98 -9.93
CA ASP A 121 -7.51 -3.05 -10.42
C ASP A 121 -8.29 -4.20 -9.74
N ASP A 122 -7.63 -5.34 -9.54
CA ASP A 122 -8.22 -6.53 -8.90
C ASP A 122 -8.15 -6.50 -7.36
N PHE A 123 -7.48 -5.51 -6.75
CA PHE A 123 -7.28 -5.44 -5.30
C PHE A 123 -8.58 -5.07 -4.57
N THR A 124 -9.00 -5.91 -3.62
CA THR A 124 -10.22 -5.72 -2.84
C THR A 124 -9.94 -5.44 -1.37
N TYR A 125 -10.96 -4.95 -0.65
CA TYR A 125 -10.87 -4.80 0.81
C TYR A 125 -10.66 -6.14 1.52
N GLU A 126 -11.18 -7.24 0.97
CA GLU A 126 -10.96 -8.59 1.49
C GLU A 126 -9.49 -9.03 1.36
N ASP A 127 -8.81 -8.66 0.27
CA ASP A 127 -7.37 -8.87 0.13
C ASP A 127 -6.59 -8.07 1.16
N ALA A 128 -7.01 -6.82 1.42
CA ALA A 128 -6.40 -5.96 2.42
C ALA A 128 -6.51 -6.54 3.83
N LEU A 129 -7.68 -7.05 4.21
CA LEU A 129 -7.91 -7.74 5.48
C LEU A 129 -7.08 -9.02 5.57
N SER A 130 -7.11 -9.85 4.52
CA SER A 130 -6.39 -11.13 4.47
C SER A 130 -4.88 -10.96 4.56
N ALA A 131 -4.35 -9.85 4.04
CA ALA A 131 -2.95 -9.48 4.13
C ALA A 131 -2.58 -8.73 5.43
N GLY A 132 -3.55 -8.42 6.30
CA GLY A 132 -3.33 -7.71 7.56
C GLY A 132 -2.93 -6.24 7.38
N ILE A 133 -3.32 -5.60 6.27
CA ILE A 133 -3.02 -4.19 5.98
C ILE A 133 -4.02 -3.27 6.68
N VAL A 134 -5.25 -3.75 6.86
CA VAL A 134 -6.36 -3.08 7.54
C VAL A 134 -6.96 -4.02 8.59
N GLU A 135 -7.56 -3.46 9.65
CA GLU A 135 -8.20 -4.17 10.77
C GLU A 135 -9.71 -3.91 10.85
#